data_AF-A0A5S4F6N4-F1
#
_entry.id   AF-A0A5S4F6N4-F1
#
_cell.length_a   1.000
_cell.length_b   1.000
_cell.length_c   1.000
_cell.angle_alpha   90.00
_cell.angle_beta   90.00
_cell.angle_gamma   90.00
#
_symmetry.space_group_name_H-M   'P 1'
#
loop_
_entity.id
_entity.type
_entity.pdbx_description
1 polymer ?
#
loop_
_entity_poly.entity_id
_entity_poly.type
_entity_poly.pdbx_seq_one_letter_code
_entity_poly.pdbx_strand_id
1 'polypeptide(L)' 'MSVTQFPLTLRVTVSGATPDEIRENARAQALNFFGPTAELDVISAEAESDGEHHNRYRATVIFRRVA' A
#
# COMPACT_ATOMS: atom_id res chain seq x y z
N MET A 1 15.75 26.85 -12.13
CA MET A 1 15.07 25.71 -12.80
C MET A 1 14.27 24.99 -11.74
N SER A 2 12.94 24.98 -11.84
CA SER A 2 12.09 24.28 -10.87
C SER A 2 11.96 22.83 -11.34
N VAL A 3 12.62 21.89 -10.67
CA VAL A 3 12.41 20.47 -10.94
C VAL A 3 11.07 20.14 -10.31
N THR A 4 10.06 19.88 -11.13
CA THR A 4 8.78 19.35 -10.65
C THR A 4 9.07 17.98 -10.05
N GLN A 5 9.22 17.90 -8.72
CA GLN A 5 9.45 16.65 -8.03
C GLN A 5 8.16 15.84 -8.15
N PHE A 6 8.14 14.86 -9.05
CA PHE A 6 7.03 13.93 -9.13
C PHE A 6 6.96 13.19 -7.78
N PRO A 7 5.79 13.16 -7.11
CA PRO A 7 5.66 12.47 -5.84
C PRO A 7 5.97 10.99 -6.08
N LEU A 8 6.96 10.47 -5.35
CA LEU A 8 7.31 9.05 -5.41
C LEU A 8 6.13 8.25 -4.83
N THR A 9 5.48 7.47 -5.70
CA THR A 9 4.36 6.61 -5.32
C THR A 9 4.78 5.15 -5.37
N LEU A 10 4.20 4.34 -4.47
CA LEU A 10 4.42 2.90 -4.42
C LEU A 10 3.08 2.19 -4.47
N ARG A 11 2.91 1.33 -5.48
CA ARG A 11 1.80 0.40 -5.57
C ARG A 11 2.18 -0.91 -4.90
N VAL A 12 1.42 -1.32 -3.91
CA VAL A 12 1.62 -2.55 -3.14
C VAL A 12 0.43 -3.47 -3.39
N THR A 13 0.69 -4.76 -3.63
CA THR A 13 -0.37 -5.77 -3.67
C THR A 13 -0.15 -6.76 -2.54
N VAL A 14 -1.17 -6.93 -1.70
CA VAL A 14 -1.12 -7.82 -0.53
C VAL A 14 -2.36 -8.70 -0.49
N SER A 15 -2.25 -9.81 0.23
CA SER A 15 -3.40 -10.66 0.53
C SER A 15 -3.58 -10.80 2.04
N GLY A 16 -4.82 -10.95 2.49
CA GLY A 16 -5.16 -11.15 3.89
C GLY A 16 -6.59 -11.62 4.06
N ALA A 17 -6.91 -12.20 5.22
CA ALA A 17 -8.26 -12.65 5.56
C ALA A 17 -9.11 -11.52 6.16
N THR A 18 -8.47 -10.48 6.71
CA THR A 18 -9.17 -9.36 7.36
C THR A 18 -8.68 -8.00 6.85
N PRO A 19 -9.49 -6.93 6.97
CA PRO A 19 -9.07 -5.58 6.62
C PRO A 19 -7.83 -5.10 7.39
N ASP A 20 -7.70 -5.48 8.66
CA ASP A 20 -6.56 -5.08 9.50
C ASP A 20 -5.27 -5.76 9.04
N GLU A 21 -5.32 -7.05 8.75
CA GLU A 21 -4.18 -7.79 8.19
C GLU A 21 -3.71 -7.21 6.85
N ILE A 22 -4.67 -6.88 5.96
CA ILE A 22 -4.36 -6.20 4.69
C ILE A 22 -3.66 -4.87 4.94
N ARG A 23 -4.17 -4.07 5.89
CA ARG A 23 -3.60 -2.75 6.21
C ARG A 23 -2.19 -2.88 6.75
N GLU A 24 -1.97 -3.79 7.70
CA GLU A 24 -0.65 -4.03 8.29
C GLU A 24 0.36 -4.51 7.25
N ASN A 25 -0.02 -5.48 6.42
CA ASN A 25 0.83 -6.00 5.35
C ASN A 25 1.19 -4.93 4.32
N ALA A 26 0.21 -4.14 3.87
CA ALA A 26 0.44 -3.07 2.90
C ALA A 26 1.36 -1.99 3.47
N ARG A 27 1.13 -1.58 4.72
CA ARG A 27 1.95 -0.58 5.41
C ARG A 27 3.37 -1.07 5.66
N ALA A 28 3.55 -2.33 6.05
CA ALA A 28 4.87 -2.92 6.25
C ALA A 28 5.71 -2.88 4.97
N GLN A 29 5.13 -3.25 3.82
CA GLN A 29 5.83 -3.16 2.54
C GLN A 29 6.17 -1.71 2.15
N ALA A 30 5.25 -0.77 2.39
CA ALA A 30 5.50 0.63 2.12
C ALA A 30 6.62 1.23 2.98
N LEU A 31 6.64 0.91 4.28
CA LEU A 31 7.71 1.32 5.19
C LEU A 31 9.05 0.65 4.87
N ASN A 32 9.05 -0.60 4.40
CA ASN A 32 10.28 -1.26 3.94
C ASN A 32 10.88 -0.55 2.71
N PHE A 33 10.04 0.01 1.84
CA PHE A 33 10.51 0.74 0.65
C PHE A 33 10.91 2.19 0.95
N PHE A 34 10.07 2.95 1.65
CA PHE A 34 10.29 4.38 1.90
C PHE A 34 11.16 4.67 3.14
N GLY A 35 11.28 3.70 4.05
CA GLY A 35 11.96 3.81 5.34
C GLY A 35 11.00 3.71 6.53
N PRO A 36 11.46 3.21 7.69
CA PRO A 36 10.61 2.91 8.84
C PRO A 36 9.97 4.14 9.50
N THR A 37 10.53 5.33 9.27
CA THR A 37 10.03 6.61 9.78
C THR A 37 9.37 7.45 8.70
N ALA A 38 9.15 6.89 7.49
CA ALA A 38 8.54 7.62 6.40
C ALA A 38 7.09 7.98 6.74
N GLU A 39 6.72 9.23 6.47
CA GLU A 39 5.33 9.65 6.52
C GLU A 39 4.65 9.28 5.20
N LEU A 40 3.58 8.49 5.30
CA LEU A 40 2.90 7.87 4.17
C LEU A 40 1.44 8.29 4.13
N ASP A 41 0.97 8.61 2.94
CA ASP A 41 -0.43 8.85 2.63
C ASP A 41 -0.95 7.77 1.66
N VAL A 42 -2.22 7.41 1.79
CA VAL A 42 -2.87 6.42 0.93
C VAL A 42 -3.67 7.15 -0.14
N ILE A 43 -3.26 7.01 -1.40
CA ILE A 43 -3.93 7.64 -2.54
C ILE A 43 -5.15 6.80 -2.96
N SER A 44 -4.98 5.47 -3.02
CA SER A 44 -6.02 4.54 -3.43
C SER A 44 -5.85 3.21 -2.70
N ALA A 45 -6.98 2.57 -2.39
CA ALA A 45 -7.04 1.23 -1.84
C ALA A 45 -8.22 0.50 -2.47
N GLU A 46 -7.94 -0.54 -3.25
CA GLU A 46 -8.93 -1.39 -3.89
C GLU A 46 -8.73 -2.82 -3.38
N ALA A 47 -9.83 -3.49 -3.06
CA ALA A 47 -9.82 -4.87 -2.59
C ALA A 47 -10.78 -5.72 -3.43
N GLU A 48 -10.32 -6.91 -3.77
CA GLU A 48 -11.06 -7.94 -4.49
C GLU A 48 -11.02 -9.24 -3.69
N SER A 49 -12.08 -10.04 -3.77
CA SER A 49 -12.06 -11.40 -3.21
C SER A 49 -11.03 -12.23 -3.97
N ASP A 50 -10.26 -13.03 -3.24
CA ASP A 50 -9.33 -13.98 -3.84
C ASP A 50 -10.15 -15.16 -4.43
N GLY A 51 -10.17 -15.27 -5.76
CA GLY A 51 -10.95 -16.27 -6.47
C GLY A 51 -10.56 -17.71 -6.15
N GLU A 52 -9.33 -17.94 -5.67
CA GLU A 52 -8.85 -19.27 -5.27
C GLU A 52 -9.13 -19.59 -3.81
N HIS A 53 -9.30 -18.58 -2.95
CA HIS A 53 -9.49 -18.73 -1.52
C HIS A 53 -10.67 -17.89 -1.02
N HIS A 54 -11.82 -18.54 -0.83
CA HIS A 54 -13.08 -17.90 -0.46
C HIS A 54 -13.06 -17.02 0.81
N ASN A 55 -12.05 -17.18 1.68
CA ASN A 55 -11.88 -16.40 2.92
C ASN A 55 -10.71 -15.42 2.86
N ARG A 56 -10.18 -15.13 1.67
CA ARG A 56 -9.07 -14.19 1.50
C ARG A 56 -9.47 -13.09 0.54
N TYR A 57 -8.85 -11.95 0.77
CA TYR A 57 -8.96 -10.78 -0.07
C TYR A 57 -7.56 -10.44 -0.57
N ARG A 58 -7.51 -9.95 -1.81
CA ARG A 58 -6.34 -9.33 -2.40
C ARG A 58 -6.60 -7.84 -2.49
N ALA A 59 -5.66 -7.03 -2.03
CA ALA A 59 -5.77 -5.59 -2.03
C ALA A 59 -4.60 -4.96 -2.76
N THR A 60 -4.91 -3.96 -3.60
CA THR A 60 -3.93 -3.04 -4.18
C THR A 60 -4.02 -1.72 -3.44
N VAL A 61 -2.92 -1.28 -2.84
CA VAL A 61 -2.83 0.01 -2.13
C VAL A 61 -1.73 0.86 -2.76
N ILE A 62 -2.05 2.12 -3.06
CA ILE A 62 -1.10 3.09 -3.60
C ILE A 62 -0.71 4.08 -2.49
N PHE A 63 0.55 4.07 -2.11
CA PHE A 63 1.13 5.00 -1.13
C PHE A 63 1.86 6.13 -1.82
N ARG A 64 1.89 7.29 -1.15
CA ARG A 64 2.75 8.42 -1.45
C ARG A 64 3.53 8.81 -0.20
N ARG A 65 4.81 9.09 -0.37
CA ARG A 65 5.61 9.72 0.68
C ARG A 65 5.29 11.22 0.76
N VAL A 66 5.04 11.71 1.96
CA VAL A 66 4.60 13.11 2.20
C VAL A 66 5.74 14.00 2.71
N ALA A 67 6.73 13.42 3.39
CA ALA A 67 7.95 14.08 3.88
C ALA A 67 9.13 13.09 3.95
#